data_AF-A0A815P3W3-F1
#
_entry.id   AF-A0A815P3W3-F1
#
_cell.length_a   1.000
_cell.length_b   1.000
_cell.length_c   1.000
_cell.angle_alpha   90.00
_cell.angle_beta   90.00
_cell.angle_gamma   90.00
#
_symmetry.space_group_name_H-M   'P 1'
#
loop_
_entity.id
_entity.type
_entity.pdbx_description
1 polymer ?
#
loop_
_entity_poly.entity_id
_entity_poly.type
_entity_poly.pdbx_seq_one_letter_code
_entity_poly.pdbx_strand_id
1 'polypeptide(L)' 'MMLNRFCLQILPEIHDKIKWFNLESSSMKHILCARNYPNLYALGLYNIDEESVRCLFT' A
#
# COMPACT_ATOMS: atom_id res chain seq x y z
N MET A 1 -0.99 14.51 -4.32
CA MET A 1 -0.01 13.69 -5.08
C MET A 1 -0.73 12.56 -5.80
N MET A 2 -0.30 12.19 -7.01
CA MET A 2 -0.87 11.08 -7.82
C MET A 2 -1.08 9.78 -7.02
N LEU A 3 -0.17 9.49 -6.11
CA LEU A 3 -0.19 8.30 -5.26
C LEU A 3 -1.47 8.17 -4.42
N ASN A 4 -1.94 9.26 -3.78
CA ASN A 4 -3.19 9.21 -3.00
C ASN A 4 -4.39 8.91 -3.90
N ARG A 5 -4.40 9.44 -5.12
CA ARG A 5 -5.43 9.13 -6.10
C ARG A 5 -5.38 7.67 -6.51
N PHE A 6 -4.19 7.13 -6.71
CA PHE A 6 -4.03 5.71 -7.02
C PHE A 6 -4.53 4.82 -5.87
N CYS A 7 -4.08 5.06 -4.64
CA CYS A 7 -4.38 4.20 -3.49
C CYS A 7 -5.86 4.27 -3.05
N LEU A 8 -6.46 5.47 -3.11
CA LEU A 8 -7.82 5.71 -2.61
C LEU A 8 -8.92 5.56 -3.66
N GLN A 9 -8.60 5.71 -4.95
CA GLN A 9 -9.61 5.70 -6.03
C GLN A 9 -9.38 4.56 -7.01
N ILE A 10 -8.15 4.36 -7.48
CA ILE A 10 -7.87 3.40 -8.56
C ILE A 10 -7.70 1.98 -8.02
N LEU A 11 -6.88 1.80 -6.98
CA LEU A 11 -6.56 0.50 -6.41
C LEU A 11 -7.81 -0.27 -5.94
N PRO A 12 -8.81 0.34 -5.28
CA PRO A 12 -10.05 -0.34 -4.92
C PRO A 12 -10.83 -0.89 -6.13
N GLU A 13 -10.71 -0.29 -7.32
CA GLU A 13 -11.45 -0.72 -8.52
C GLU A 13 -10.75 -1.86 -9.27
N ILE A 14 -9.44 -2.05 -9.03
CA ILE A 14 -8.61 -3.00 -9.78
C ILE A 14 -7.91 -4.03 -8.87
N HIS A 15 -8.18 -4.02 -7.56
CA HIS A 15 -7.48 -4.89 -6.60
C HIS A 15 -7.68 -6.39 -6.89
N ASP A 16 -8.75 -6.76 -7.58
CA ASP A 16 -9.07 -8.13 -7.99
C ASP A 16 -8.22 -8.59 -9.18
N LYS A 17 -7.68 -7.64 -9.94
CA LYS A 17 -6.80 -7.88 -11.10
C LYS A 17 -5.33 -7.87 -10.72
N ILE A 18 -5.01 -7.35 -9.52
CA ILE A 18 -3.64 -7.20 -9.04
C ILE A 18 -3.37 -8.21 -7.93
N LYS A 19 -2.48 -9.17 -8.20
CA LYS A 19 -2.02 -10.15 -7.20
C LYS A 19 -0.90 -9.62 -6.32
N TRP A 20 -0.10 -8.69 -6.85
CA TRP A 20 1.06 -8.13 -6.16
C TRP A 20 1.18 -6.64 -6.49
N PHE A 21 1.29 -5.84 -5.44
CA PHE A 21 1.53 -4.40 -5.52
C PHE A 21 2.83 -4.01 -4.79
N ASN A 22 3.72 -3.30 -5.49
CA ASN A 22 5.01 -2.83 -4.98
C ASN A 22 5.02 -1.32 -4.80
N LEU A 23 5.44 -0.87 -3.63
CA LEU A 23 5.37 0.54 -3.25
C LEU A 23 6.58 0.95 -2.43
N GLU A 24 6.88 2.24 -2.49
CA GLU A 24 7.80 2.88 -1.56
C GLU A 24 7.19 2.92 -0.16
N SER A 25 8.03 2.71 0.86
CA SER A 25 7.66 2.72 2.28
C SER A 25 6.89 3.98 2.70
N SER A 26 7.32 5.15 2.23
CA SER A 26 6.69 6.47 2.48
C SER A 26 5.21 6.53 2.04
N SER A 27 4.84 5.68 1.09
CA SER A 27 3.50 5.60 0.50
C SER A 27 2.55 4.69 1.30
N MET A 28 3.10 3.86 2.19
CA MET A 28 2.40 2.77 2.86
C MET A 28 1.34 3.26 3.84
N LYS A 29 1.62 4.36 4.56
CA LYS A 29 0.72 4.92 5.57
C LYS A 29 -0.66 5.26 5.00
N HIS A 30 -0.69 5.67 3.73
CA HIS A 30 -1.94 5.98 3.04
C HIS A 30 -2.74 4.74 2.67
N ILE A 31 -2.10 3.61 2.37
CA ILE A 31 -2.76 2.36 1.96
C ILE A 31 -3.26 1.59 3.17
N LEU A 32 -2.45 1.48 4.23
CA LEU A 32 -2.86 0.81 5.47
C LEU A 32 -4.06 1.50 6.12
N CYS A 33 -4.11 2.84 6.07
CA CYS A 33 -5.23 3.60 6.58
C CYS A 33 -6.47 3.58 5.67
N ALA A 34 -6.33 3.19 4.39
CA ALA A 34 -7.39 3.32 3.38
C ALA A 34 -8.44 2.21 3.33
N ARG A 35 -8.35 1.19 4.19
CA ARG A 35 -9.24 0.01 4.28
C ARG A 35 -8.87 -1.19 3.38
N ASN A 36 -9.61 -2.26 3.69
CA ASN A 36 -9.49 -3.68 3.36
C ASN A 36 -9.45 -3.97 1.84
N TYR A 37 -8.38 -4.62 1.39
CA TYR A 37 -8.21 -5.12 0.03
C TYR A 37 -8.30 -6.65 0.04
N PRO A 38 -9.51 -7.25 0.02
CA PRO A 38 -9.71 -8.67 0.32
C PRO A 38 -9.02 -9.62 -0.68
N ASN A 39 -8.71 -9.16 -1.89
CA ASN A 39 -8.05 -9.98 -2.93
C ASN A 39 -6.56 -9.63 -3.09
N LEU A 40 -6.03 -8.69 -2.31
CA LEU A 40 -4.60 -8.37 -2.34
C LEU A 40 -3.84 -9.43 -1.54
N TYR A 41 -3.26 -10.39 -2.25
CA TYR A 41 -2.57 -11.53 -1.62
C TYR A 41 -1.22 -11.12 -1.00
N ALA A 42 -0.50 -10.21 -1.64
CA ALA A 42 0.81 -9.77 -1.18
C ALA A 42 1.04 -8.27 -1.44
N LEU A 43 1.62 -7.61 -0.45
CA LEU A 43 2.16 -6.26 -0.56
C LEU A 43 3.69 -6.34 -0.46
N GLY A 44 4.39 -5.85 -1.48
CA GLY A 44 5.84 -5.73 -1.44
C GLY A 44 6.24 -4.28 -1.15
N LEU A 45 7.17 -4.12 -0.23
CA LEU A 45 7.74 -2.83 0.12
C LEU A 45 9.20 -2.80 -0.31
N TYR A 46 9.60 -1.68 -0.90
CA TYR A 46 10.99 -1.40 -1.20
C TYR A 46 11.40 -0.06 -0.61
N ASN A 47 12.71 0.13 -0.42
CA ASN A 47 13.30 1.32 0.20
C ASN A 47 12.67 1.64 1.58
N ILE A 48 12.58 0.62 2.44
CA ILE A 48 12.11 0.81 3.81
C ILE A 48 13.24 1.40 4.65
N ASP A 49 13.03 2.58 5.21
CA ASP A 49 13.90 3.18 6.22
C ASP A 49 13.53 2.70 7.64
N GLU A 50 14.43 2.90 8.61
CA GLU A 50 14.27 2.41 9.98
C GLU A 50 13.02 3.00 10.69
N GLU A 51 12.61 4.22 10.36
CA GLU A 51 11.43 4.88 10.92
C GLU A 51 10.14 4.23 10.37
N SER A 52 10.11 3.96 9.07
CA SER A 52 9.04 3.22 8.39
C SER A 52 8.88 1.79 8.93
N VAL A 53 9.98 1.10 9.26
CA VAL A 53 9.94 -0.23 9.90
C VAL A 53 9.24 -0.18 11.26
N ARG A 54 9.57 0.81 12.10
CA ARG A 54 8.99 0.92 13.46
C ARG A 54 7.47 1.06 13.44
N CYS A 55 6.93 1.77 12.45
CA CYS A 55 5.49 1.97 12.30
C CYS A 55 4.72 0.71 11.86
N LEU A 56 5.41 -0.36 11.42
CA LEU A 56 4.78 -1.61 10.99
C LEU A 56 4.60 -2.63 12.09
N PHE A 57 5.32 -2.47 13.20
CA PHE A 57 5.33 -3.42 14.32
C PHE A 57 4.71 -2.85 15.60
N THR A 58 4.07 -1.68 15.51
CA THR A 58 3.27 -1.04 16.57
C THR A 58 1.82 -0.93 16.15
#